data_AF-A0A529Y2T0-F1
#
_entry.id   AF-A0A529Y2T0-F1
#
_cell.length_a   1.000
_cell.length_b   1.000
_cell.length_c   1.000
_cell.angle_alpha   90.00
_cell.angle_beta   90.00
_cell.angle_gamma   90.00
#
_symmetry.space_group_name_H-M   'P 1'
#
loop_
_entity.id
_entity.type
_entity.pdbx_description
1 polymer ?
#
loop_
_entity_poly.entity_id
_entity_poly.type
_entity_poly.pdbx_seq_one_letter_code
_entity_poly.pdbx_strand_id
1 'polypeptide(L)'
;EKLDYNVIDKSGINPKLVHDDWVGISYTSVVLIYRTDVFGDKGPKTWADFWDVQKFPGRRALSGSQATETLSVAALAKGIPIDKVYPVDIDGALQSVDKVKGHIDAWWTSGAQAMQLVKDGEVDMASIWNGRAGTLKKSGAPVSFSFDQGVLTADCMVIPKGSKNKDLAMKALAKFVSPDLQANLPLYVDNGPANEKAFETGKIPPERIKDINSAPE
;
A
#
# COMPACT_ATOMS: atom_id res chain seq x y z
N GLU A 1 2.47 2.05 25.38
CA GLU A 1 3.02 3.25 26.06
C GLU A 1 2.56 4.47 25.29
N LYS A 2 2.27 5.60 25.96
CA LYS A 2 2.11 6.86 25.24
C LYS A 2 3.44 7.27 24.61
N LEU A 3 3.41 7.81 23.41
CA LEU A 3 4.58 8.33 22.70
C LEU A 3 4.98 9.69 23.29
N ASP A 4 6.30 9.91 23.41
CA ASP A 4 6.87 11.17 23.88
C ASP A 4 7.41 11.97 22.69
N TYR A 5 6.65 12.97 22.28
CA TYR A 5 7.01 13.86 21.18
C TYR A 5 8.02 14.96 21.55
N ASN A 6 8.52 14.98 22.79
CA ASN A 6 9.75 15.71 23.10
C ASN A 6 11.00 14.92 22.69
N VAL A 7 10.86 13.60 22.53
CA VAL A 7 11.92 12.70 22.05
C VAL A 7 11.76 12.41 20.55
N ILE A 8 10.52 12.18 20.10
CA ILE A 8 10.19 11.90 18.70
C ILE A 8 9.88 13.22 17.99
N ASP A 9 10.77 13.64 17.09
CA ASP A 9 10.50 14.78 16.21
C ASP A 9 9.47 14.38 15.15
N LYS A 10 8.29 14.97 15.26
CA LYS A 10 7.15 14.77 14.37
C LYS A 10 6.96 15.89 13.34
N SER A 11 7.85 16.87 13.29
CA SER A 11 7.66 18.11 12.52
C SER A 11 7.57 17.92 11.00
N GLY A 12 8.02 16.78 10.48
CA GLY A 12 7.86 16.42 9.06
C GLY A 12 6.86 15.29 8.80
N ILE A 13 6.09 14.88 9.81
CA ILE A 13 5.09 13.80 9.69
C ILE A 13 3.71 14.44 9.58
N ASN A 14 2.89 13.95 8.65
CA ASN A 14 1.50 14.39 8.52
C ASN A 14 0.78 14.31 9.88
N PRO A 15 0.15 15.40 10.38
CA PRO A 15 -0.51 15.40 11.69
C PRO A 15 -1.59 14.31 11.87
N LYS A 16 -2.19 13.83 10.78
CA LYS A 16 -3.15 12.70 10.81
C LYS A 16 -2.50 11.35 11.14
N LEU A 17 -1.18 11.27 11.14
CA LEU A 17 -0.40 10.09 11.47
C LEU A 17 0.35 10.24 12.81
N VAL A 18 -0.02 11.24 13.61
CA VAL A 18 0.60 11.54 14.91
C VAL A 18 -0.46 11.37 15.99
N HIS A 19 -0.37 10.28 16.76
CA HIS A 19 -1.32 9.94 17.80
C HIS A 19 -0.63 9.70 19.14
N ASP A 20 -1.40 9.75 20.24
CA ASP A 20 -0.88 9.58 21.59
C ASP A 20 -0.11 8.26 21.80
N ASP A 21 -0.42 7.22 21.03
CA ASP A 21 0.08 5.85 21.21
C ASP A 21 0.66 5.21 19.94
N TRP A 22 0.59 5.88 18.79
CA TRP A 22 1.20 5.45 17.53
C TRP A 22 1.64 6.61 16.65
N VAL A 23 2.63 6.36 15.79
CA VAL A 23 3.08 7.33 14.77
C VAL A 23 3.28 6.63 13.43
N GLY A 24 2.94 7.29 12.33
CA GLY A 24 3.18 6.81 10.98
C GLY A 24 4.68 6.66 10.68
N ILE A 25 5.05 5.58 10.00
CA ILE A 25 6.45 5.24 9.70
C ILE A 25 6.73 5.03 8.21
N SER A 26 5.72 4.75 7.41
CA SER A 26 5.83 4.65 5.96
C SER A 26 4.46 4.73 5.30
N TYR A 27 4.44 5.12 4.04
CA TYR A 27 3.28 5.01 3.17
C TYR A 27 3.38 3.80 2.26
N THR A 28 2.28 3.08 2.11
CA THR A 28 2.12 1.93 1.19
C THR A 28 0.86 2.15 0.36
N SER A 29 0.87 1.78 -0.92
CA SER A 29 -0.35 1.80 -1.74
C SER A 29 -0.80 0.39 -2.08
N VAL A 30 -2.10 0.14 -1.97
CA VAL A 30 -2.74 -1.00 -2.62
C VAL A 30 -2.93 -0.65 -4.09
N VAL A 31 -2.31 -1.42 -4.98
CA VAL A 31 -2.33 -1.20 -6.42
C VAL A 31 -2.93 -2.40 -7.14
N LEU A 32 -3.43 -2.14 -8.34
CA LEU A 32 -3.84 -3.17 -9.29
C LEU A 32 -2.61 -3.65 -10.07
N ILE A 33 -2.28 -4.93 -9.92
CA ILE A 33 -1.29 -5.62 -10.74
C ILE A 33 -1.97 -6.59 -11.69
N TYR A 34 -1.42 -6.75 -12.89
CA TYR A 34 -1.85 -7.77 -13.84
C TYR A 34 -0.65 -8.39 -14.58
N ARG A 35 -0.86 -9.59 -15.11
CA ARG A 35 0.11 -10.33 -15.92
C ARG A 35 0.10 -9.86 -17.39
N THR A 36 1.23 -9.35 -17.88
CA THR A 36 1.36 -8.86 -19.26
C THR A 36 1.45 -9.98 -20.28
N ASP A 37 1.84 -11.19 -19.90
CA ASP A 37 1.77 -12.37 -20.76
C ASP A 37 0.35 -12.95 -20.91
N VAL A 38 -0.61 -12.48 -20.10
CA VAL A 38 -2.04 -12.79 -20.24
C VAL A 38 -2.78 -11.67 -20.97
N PHE A 39 -2.57 -10.42 -20.54
CA PHE A 39 -3.37 -9.28 -21.04
C PHE A 39 -2.63 -8.35 -22.03
N GLY A 40 -1.32 -8.52 -22.22
CA GLY A 40 -0.49 -7.58 -22.97
C GLY A 40 -0.63 -6.15 -22.44
N ASP A 41 -0.68 -5.19 -23.35
CA ASP A 41 -0.89 -3.76 -23.03
C ASP A 41 -2.36 -3.40 -22.73
N LYS A 42 -3.26 -4.38 -22.86
CA LYS A 42 -4.71 -4.23 -22.69
C LYS A 42 -5.20 -4.76 -21.34
N GLY A 43 -4.34 -4.82 -20.32
CA GLY A 43 -4.72 -5.20 -18.96
C GLY A 43 -5.68 -4.21 -18.29
N PRO A 44 -6.31 -4.61 -17.18
CA PRO A 44 -7.22 -3.75 -16.43
C PRO A 44 -6.45 -2.54 -15.87
N LYS A 45 -7.03 -1.34 -15.99
CA LYS A 45 -6.39 -0.08 -15.57
C LYS A 45 -7.06 0.56 -14.36
N THR A 46 -8.26 0.10 -14.04
CA THR A 46 -9.09 0.62 -12.95
C THR A 46 -9.64 -0.51 -12.11
N TRP A 47 -10.10 -0.21 -10.90
CA TRP A 47 -10.80 -1.21 -10.10
C TRP A 47 -12.14 -1.62 -10.73
N ALA A 48 -12.76 -0.75 -11.52
CA ALA A 48 -13.94 -1.11 -12.31
C ALA A 48 -13.60 -2.16 -13.38
N ASP A 49 -12.45 -2.04 -14.06
CA ASP A 49 -11.96 -3.05 -14.99
C ASP A 49 -11.64 -4.38 -14.27
N PHE A 50 -11.05 -4.33 -13.07
CA PHE A 50 -10.82 -5.54 -12.26
C PHE A 50 -12.13 -6.26 -11.93
N TRP A 51 -13.19 -5.52 -11.61
CA TRP A 51 -14.54 -6.07 -11.35
C TRP A 51 -15.28 -6.56 -12.60
N ASP A 52 -14.88 -6.13 -13.80
CA ASP A 52 -15.49 -6.53 -15.07
C ASP A 52 -14.93 -7.88 -15.56
N VAL A 53 -15.54 -8.96 -15.08
CA VAL A 53 -15.13 -10.34 -15.39
C VAL A 53 -15.40 -10.75 -16.85
N GLN A 54 -16.26 -10.03 -17.56
CA GLN A 54 -16.55 -10.30 -18.97
C GLN A 54 -15.53 -9.65 -19.88
N LYS A 55 -15.17 -8.38 -19.60
CA LYS A 55 -14.17 -7.64 -20.38
C LYS A 55 -12.75 -8.11 -20.08
N PHE A 56 -12.46 -8.46 -18.82
CA PHE A 56 -11.17 -8.97 -18.39
C PHE A 56 -11.33 -10.36 -17.74
N PRO A 57 -11.59 -11.41 -18.53
CA PRO A 57 -11.62 -12.77 -17.99
C PRO A 57 -10.23 -13.14 -17.44
N GLY A 58 -10.20 -13.80 -16.29
CA GLY A 58 -8.94 -14.18 -15.65
C GLY A 58 -9.08 -14.41 -14.16
N ARG A 59 -8.09 -15.08 -13.58
CA ARG A 59 -8.05 -15.43 -12.17
C ARG A 59 -7.65 -14.21 -11.35
N ARG A 60 -8.31 -14.01 -10.20
CA ARG A 60 -8.21 -12.80 -9.39
C ARG A 60 -7.79 -13.09 -7.97
N ALA A 61 -7.01 -12.18 -7.39
CA ALA A 61 -6.77 -12.17 -5.95
C ALA A 61 -7.09 -10.83 -5.30
N LEU A 62 -7.69 -10.87 -4.11
CA LEU A 62 -7.90 -9.74 -3.21
C LEU A 62 -7.29 -10.02 -1.84
N SER A 63 -7.06 -8.98 -1.04
CA SER A 63 -6.65 -9.18 0.36
C SER A 63 -7.78 -9.80 1.18
N GLY A 64 -7.48 -10.92 1.84
CA GLY A 64 -8.34 -11.54 2.85
C GLY A 64 -8.06 -11.05 4.26
N SER A 65 -6.89 -10.44 4.52
CA SER A 65 -6.49 -9.97 5.85
C SER A 65 -6.71 -8.47 6.06
N GLN A 66 -6.82 -7.68 4.99
CA GLN A 66 -6.98 -6.22 5.05
C GLN A 66 -8.37 -5.80 4.56
N ALA A 67 -9.39 -5.99 5.39
CA ALA A 67 -10.77 -5.70 5.01
C ALA A 67 -10.98 -4.23 4.57
N THR A 68 -10.36 -3.28 5.26
CA THR A 68 -10.47 -1.84 4.93
C THR A 68 -9.92 -1.52 3.54
N GLU A 69 -8.78 -2.11 3.17
CA GLU A 69 -8.18 -2.00 1.84
C GLU A 69 -9.12 -2.56 0.76
N THR A 70 -9.63 -3.78 0.99
CA THR A 70 -10.56 -4.45 0.07
C THR A 70 -11.86 -3.66 -0.11
N LEU A 71 -12.40 -3.07 0.96
CA LEU A 71 -13.61 -2.24 0.88
C LEU A 71 -13.37 -0.93 0.12
N SER A 72 -12.19 -0.31 0.28
CA SER A 72 -11.84 0.91 -0.48
C SER A 72 -11.71 0.63 -1.98
N VAL A 73 -11.07 -0.47 -2.39
CA VAL A 73 -11.01 -0.85 -3.82
C VAL A 73 -12.38 -1.26 -4.37
N ALA A 74 -13.23 -1.90 -3.55
CA ALA A 74 -14.60 -2.24 -3.94
C ALA A 74 -15.49 -1.00 -4.13
N ALA A 75 -15.26 0.06 -3.36
CA ALA A 75 -15.90 1.37 -3.55
C ALA A 75 -15.44 2.03 -4.86
N LEU A 76 -14.13 2.02 -5.14
CA LEU A 76 -13.58 2.52 -6.40
C LEU A 76 -14.11 1.74 -7.61
N ALA A 77 -14.29 0.43 -7.48
CA ALA A 77 -14.87 -0.41 -8.53
C ALA A 77 -16.33 -0.04 -8.88
N LYS A 78 -17.07 0.57 -7.95
CA LYS A 78 -18.40 1.15 -8.20
C LYS A 78 -18.35 2.49 -8.93
N GLY A 79 -17.16 2.98 -9.27
CA GLY A 79 -16.96 4.28 -9.91
C GLY A 79 -16.98 5.47 -8.93
N ILE A 80 -16.89 5.22 -7.62
CA ILE A 80 -16.76 6.30 -6.64
C ILE A 80 -15.41 6.98 -6.87
N PRO A 81 -15.35 8.31 -7.05
CA PRO A 81 -14.10 9.05 -7.17
C PRO A 81 -13.20 8.85 -5.95
N ILE A 82 -11.87 8.78 -6.14
CA ILE A 82 -10.90 8.49 -5.07
C ILE A 82 -10.98 9.48 -3.89
N ASP A 83 -11.29 10.74 -4.17
CA ASP A 83 -11.47 11.82 -3.19
C ASP A 83 -12.81 11.73 -2.41
N LYS A 84 -13.70 10.82 -2.81
CA LYS A 84 -15.03 10.61 -2.21
C LYS A 84 -15.24 9.22 -1.63
N VAL A 85 -14.19 8.39 -1.59
CA VAL A 85 -14.27 7.04 -1.01
C VAL A 85 -14.53 7.07 0.49
N TYR A 86 -14.05 8.09 1.20
CA TYR A 86 -14.15 8.17 2.66
C TYR A 86 -15.20 9.18 3.15
N PRO A 87 -15.99 8.87 4.21
CA PRO A 87 -16.06 7.56 4.86
C PRO A 87 -16.65 6.49 3.93
N VAL A 88 -16.09 5.28 3.96
CA VAL A 88 -16.53 4.19 3.08
C VAL A 88 -17.96 3.79 3.42
N ASP A 89 -18.83 3.75 2.41
CA ASP A 89 -20.12 3.07 2.49
C ASP A 89 -19.88 1.56 2.63
N ILE A 90 -19.79 1.08 3.88
CA ILE A 90 -19.41 -0.30 4.21
C ILE A 90 -20.40 -1.29 3.59
N ASP A 91 -21.71 -1.05 3.74
CA ASP A 91 -22.73 -1.96 3.22
C ASP A 91 -22.68 -2.02 1.70
N GLY A 92 -22.59 -0.86 1.04
CA GLY A 92 -22.48 -0.80 -0.41
C GLY A 92 -21.17 -1.36 -0.96
N ALA A 93 -20.07 -1.31 -0.20
CA ALA A 93 -18.80 -1.92 -0.55
C ALA A 93 -18.83 -3.44 -0.37
N LEU A 94 -19.40 -3.95 0.72
CA LEU A 94 -19.60 -5.39 0.94
C LEU A 94 -20.49 -6.00 -0.15
N GLN A 95 -21.59 -5.34 -0.53
CA GLN A 95 -22.42 -5.78 -1.66
C GLN A 95 -21.64 -5.83 -2.98
N SER A 96 -20.68 -4.92 -3.17
CA SER A 96 -19.80 -4.92 -4.36
C SER A 96 -18.82 -6.10 -4.32
N VAL A 97 -18.27 -6.40 -3.15
CA VAL A 97 -17.43 -7.59 -2.94
C VAL A 97 -18.22 -8.87 -3.20
N ASP A 98 -19.46 -8.99 -2.71
CA ASP A 98 -20.30 -10.17 -2.93
C ASP A 98 -20.56 -10.45 -4.41
N LYS A 99 -20.69 -9.41 -5.24
CA LYS A 99 -20.87 -9.55 -6.70
C LYS A 99 -19.65 -10.16 -7.40
N VAL A 100 -18.43 -9.87 -6.92
CA VAL A 100 -17.20 -10.39 -7.54
C VAL A 100 -16.65 -11.62 -6.83
N LYS A 101 -17.10 -11.91 -5.60
CA LYS A 101 -16.57 -12.98 -4.73
C LYS A 101 -16.45 -14.34 -5.42
N GLY A 102 -17.44 -14.71 -6.24
CA GLY A 102 -17.43 -15.97 -7.01
C GLY A 102 -16.36 -16.04 -8.10
N HIS A 103 -15.71 -14.92 -8.39
CA HIS A 103 -14.62 -14.76 -9.36
C HIS A 103 -13.28 -14.41 -8.70
N ILE A 104 -13.18 -14.49 -7.36
CA ILE A 104 -11.92 -14.32 -6.63
C ILE A 104 -11.37 -15.71 -6.28
N ASP A 105 -10.31 -16.10 -6.97
CA ASP A 105 -9.66 -17.41 -6.83
C ASP A 105 -8.84 -17.51 -5.54
N ALA A 106 -8.27 -16.38 -5.09
CA ALA A 106 -7.44 -16.34 -3.89
C ALA A 106 -7.69 -15.10 -3.02
N TRP A 107 -7.84 -15.35 -1.73
CA TRP A 107 -7.87 -14.31 -0.69
C TRP A 107 -6.54 -14.37 0.06
N TRP A 108 -5.57 -13.56 -0.38
CA TRP A 108 -4.23 -13.61 0.21
C TRP A 108 -4.22 -12.99 1.62
N THR A 109 -3.38 -13.52 2.50
CA THR A 109 -3.25 -13.06 3.90
C THR A 109 -1.87 -12.48 4.22
N SER A 110 -0.94 -12.53 3.26
CA SER A 110 0.34 -11.84 3.35
C SER A 110 0.81 -11.32 2.00
N GLY A 111 1.62 -10.26 2.00
CA GLY A 111 2.24 -9.75 0.77
C GLY A 111 3.17 -10.75 0.08
N ALA A 112 3.78 -11.68 0.83
CA ALA A 112 4.59 -12.76 0.27
C ALA A 112 3.73 -13.76 -0.53
N GLN A 113 2.58 -14.16 0.04
CA GLN A 113 1.61 -14.99 -0.66
C GLN A 113 1.08 -14.30 -1.92
N ALA A 114 0.72 -13.01 -1.82
CA ALA A 114 0.25 -12.24 -2.97
C ALA A 114 1.28 -12.21 -4.12
N MET A 115 2.57 -12.04 -3.80
CA MET A 115 3.64 -12.13 -4.81
C MET A 115 3.71 -13.51 -5.46
N GLN A 116 3.66 -14.57 -4.64
CA GLN A 116 3.78 -15.93 -5.13
C GLN A 116 2.63 -16.30 -6.07
N LEU A 117 1.39 -15.94 -5.72
CA LEU A 117 0.21 -16.17 -6.55
C LEU A 117 0.35 -15.56 -7.94
N VAL A 118 0.88 -14.34 -8.04
CA VAL A 118 1.10 -13.66 -9.33
C VAL A 118 2.29 -14.27 -10.06
N LYS A 119 3.40 -14.53 -9.35
CA LYS A 119 4.65 -15.05 -9.93
C LYS A 119 4.49 -16.44 -10.55
N ASP A 120 3.79 -17.33 -9.86
CA ASP A 120 3.53 -18.69 -10.32
C ASP A 120 2.39 -18.75 -11.33
N GLY A 121 1.71 -17.61 -11.55
CA GLY A 121 0.61 -17.54 -12.47
C GLY A 121 -0.62 -18.28 -11.96
N GLU A 122 -0.81 -18.38 -10.65
CA GLU A 122 -2.07 -18.85 -10.05
C GLU A 122 -3.18 -17.82 -10.22
N VAL A 123 -2.82 -16.52 -10.26
CA VAL A 123 -3.73 -15.43 -10.62
C VAL A 123 -3.18 -14.57 -11.75
N ASP A 124 -4.09 -13.98 -12.53
CA ASP A 124 -3.78 -13.16 -13.69
C ASP A 124 -3.82 -11.67 -13.37
N MET A 125 -4.58 -11.28 -12.34
CA MET A 125 -4.64 -9.93 -11.78
C MET A 125 -4.89 -9.97 -10.27
N ALA A 126 -4.42 -8.95 -9.54
CA ALA A 126 -4.61 -8.88 -8.10
C ALA A 126 -4.64 -7.45 -7.56
N SER A 127 -5.27 -7.25 -6.40
CA SER A 127 -4.86 -6.18 -5.50
C SER A 127 -3.60 -6.60 -4.77
N ILE A 128 -2.56 -5.77 -4.75
CA ILE A 128 -1.30 -6.06 -4.05
C ILE A 128 -0.67 -4.78 -3.51
N TRP A 129 0.14 -4.86 -2.46
CA TRP A 129 0.95 -3.72 -2.01
C TRP A 129 2.04 -3.37 -3.04
N ASN A 130 2.21 -2.09 -3.32
CA ASN A 130 3.07 -1.60 -4.40
C ASN A 130 4.55 -2.03 -4.27
N GLY A 131 5.11 -2.12 -3.05
CA GLY A 131 6.47 -2.65 -2.86
C GLY A 131 6.65 -4.09 -3.34
N ARG A 132 5.58 -4.90 -3.26
CA ARG A 132 5.54 -6.28 -3.76
C ARG A 132 5.42 -6.31 -5.29
N ALA A 133 4.57 -5.45 -5.86
CA ALA A 133 4.45 -5.29 -7.30
C ALA A 133 5.77 -4.82 -7.94
N GLY A 134 6.43 -3.83 -7.35
CA GLY A 134 7.73 -3.34 -7.77
C GLY A 134 8.81 -4.42 -7.71
N THR A 135 8.82 -5.24 -6.65
CA THR A 135 9.73 -6.39 -6.53
C THR A 135 9.51 -7.41 -7.66
N LEU A 136 8.26 -7.78 -7.96
CA LEU A 136 7.95 -8.69 -9.07
C LEU A 136 8.45 -8.14 -10.40
N LYS A 137 8.15 -6.87 -10.69
CA LYS A 137 8.59 -6.20 -11.92
C LYS A 137 10.12 -6.17 -12.04
N LYS A 138 10.84 -5.81 -10.96
CA LYS A 138 12.32 -5.80 -10.92
C LYS A 138 12.93 -7.20 -11.09
N SER A 139 12.21 -8.25 -10.68
CA SER A 139 12.65 -9.64 -10.87
C SER A 139 12.43 -10.18 -12.29
N GLY A 140 11.86 -9.39 -13.20
CA GLY A 140 11.58 -9.78 -14.58
C GLY A 140 10.30 -10.58 -14.77
N ALA A 141 9.43 -10.66 -13.76
CA ALA A 141 8.11 -11.25 -13.93
C ALA A 141 7.30 -10.46 -14.99
N PRO A 142 6.51 -11.14 -15.84
CA PRO A 142 5.72 -10.49 -16.89
C PRO A 142 4.50 -9.80 -16.29
N VAL A 143 4.71 -8.69 -15.58
CA VAL A 143 3.67 -7.96 -14.86
C VAL A 143 3.72 -6.46 -15.13
N SER A 144 2.56 -5.83 -15.01
CA SER A 144 2.40 -4.39 -15.04
C SER A 144 1.47 -3.95 -13.91
N PHE A 145 1.68 -2.75 -13.39
CA PHE A 145 0.85 -2.12 -12.38
C PHE A 145 0.92 -0.59 -12.53
N SER A 146 -0.09 0.10 -12.02
CA SER A 146 -0.14 1.57 -11.94
C SER A 146 -0.50 2.00 -10.51
N PHE A 147 -0.14 3.23 -10.16
CA PHE A 147 -0.66 3.91 -8.97
C PHE A 147 -2.01 4.58 -9.21
N ASP A 148 -2.52 4.57 -10.45
CA ASP A 148 -3.87 5.05 -10.75
C ASP A 148 -4.91 4.33 -9.90
N GLN A 149 -5.76 5.10 -9.21
CA GLN A 149 -6.70 4.61 -8.22
C GLN A 149 -6.07 3.79 -7.07
N GLY A 150 -4.77 3.91 -6.84
CA GLY A 150 -4.08 3.26 -5.74
C GLY A 150 -4.62 3.76 -4.39
N VAL A 151 -4.91 2.84 -3.47
CA VAL A 151 -5.36 3.20 -2.12
C VAL A 151 -4.14 3.44 -1.25
N LEU A 152 -3.81 4.70 -1.00
CA LEU A 152 -2.72 5.09 -0.13
C LEU A 152 -3.08 4.82 1.34
N THR A 153 -2.20 4.10 2.02
CA THR A 153 -2.30 3.73 3.44
C THR A 153 -0.99 4.09 4.14
N ALA A 154 -1.02 4.22 5.45
CA ALA A 154 0.17 4.43 6.26
C ALA A 154 0.34 3.30 7.25
N ASP A 155 1.55 2.73 7.30
CA ASP A 155 1.95 1.87 8.39
C ASP A 155 2.33 2.74 9.59
N CYS A 156 2.01 2.25 10.78
CA CYS A 156 2.34 2.92 12.03
C CYS A 156 3.16 2.02 12.96
N MET A 157 3.84 2.65 13.91
CA MET A 157 4.55 1.95 14.97
C MET A 157 4.01 2.36 16.34
N VAL A 158 3.90 1.36 17.22
CA VAL A 158 3.48 1.48 18.61
C VAL A 158 4.61 1.00 19.53
N ILE A 159 4.60 1.49 20.78
CA ILE A 159 5.35 0.85 21.86
C ILE A 159 4.33 0.10 22.73
N PRO A 160 4.37 -1.23 22.85
CA PRO A 160 3.42 -1.98 23.67
C PRO A 160 3.41 -1.50 25.13
N LYS A 161 2.22 -1.44 25.75
CA LYS A 161 2.06 -1.08 27.17
C LYS A 161 2.81 -2.09 28.05
N GLY A 162 3.58 -1.59 29.02
CA GLY A 162 4.37 -2.44 29.92
C GLY A 162 5.70 -2.90 29.32
N SER A 163 6.16 -2.28 28.22
CA SER A 163 7.48 -2.56 27.66
C SER A 163 8.57 -2.32 28.70
N LYS A 164 9.40 -3.35 28.96
CA LYS A 164 10.55 -3.27 29.88
C LYS A 164 11.65 -2.31 29.39
N ASN A 165 11.60 -1.95 28.10
CA ASN A 165 12.60 -1.13 27.42
C ASN A 165 11.99 0.17 26.86
N LYS A 166 10.98 0.74 27.52
CA LYS A 166 10.22 1.91 27.05
C LYS A 166 11.11 3.04 26.53
N ASP A 167 12.06 3.50 27.32
CA ASP A 167 12.87 4.68 26.98
C ASP A 167 13.79 4.41 25.77
N LEU A 168 14.34 3.20 25.68
CA LEU A 168 15.14 2.79 24.53
C LEU A 168 14.28 2.65 23.27
N ALA A 169 13.07 2.09 23.39
CA ALA A 169 12.12 1.99 22.30
C ALA A 169 11.69 3.37 21.79
N MET A 170 11.51 4.35 22.67
CA MET A 170 11.21 5.74 22.30
C MET A 170 12.34 6.38 21.47
N LYS A 171 13.59 6.19 21.91
CA LYS A 171 14.78 6.66 21.19
C LYS A 171 14.95 5.96 19.84
N ALA A 172 14.67 4.67 19.77
CA ALA A 172 14.71 3.91 18.52
C ALA A 172 13.64 4.40 17.54
N LEU A 173 12.40 4.60 18.01
CA LEU A 173 11.31 5.12 17.19
C LEU A 173 11.63 6.53 16.67
N ALA A 174 12.19 7.41 17.51
CA ALA A 174 12.65 8.73 17.08
C ALA A 174 13.70 8.67 15.96
N LYS A 175 14.58 7.64 15.96
CA LYS A 175 15.50 7.40 14.85
C LYS A 175 14.76 6.89 13.61
N PHE A 176 13.88 5.91 13.74
CA PHE A 176 13.15 5.32 12.61
C PHE A 176 12.36 6.34 11.80
N VAL A 177 11.80 7.37 12.45
CA VAL A 177 11.07 8.45 11.79
C VAL A 177 11.92 9.68 11.47
N SER A 178 13.23 9.66 11.74
CA SER A 178 14.11 10.78 11.40
C SER A 178 14.23 10.94 9.88
N PRO A 179 14.38 12.18 9.37
CA PRO A 179 14.50 12.42 7.93
C PRO A 179 15.62 11.60 7.28
N ASP A 180 16.76 11.48 7.98
CA ASP A 180 17.96 10.80 7.49
C ASP A 180 17.76 9.28 7.25
N LEU A 181 17.06 8.60 8.16
CA LEU A 181 16.76 7.17 8.01
C LEU A 181 15.56 6.92 7.08
N GLN A 182 14.54 7.78 7.14
CA GLN A 182 13.38 7.70 6.25
C GLN A 182 13.79 7.87 4.78
N ALA A 183 14.78 8.70 4.48
CA ALA A 183 15.29 8.88 3.12
C ALA A 183 15.97 7.63 2.54
N ASN A 184 16.40 6.67 3.37
CA ASN A 184 16.93 5.40 2.89
C ASN A 184 15.84 4.40 2.51
N LEU A 185 14.64 4.49 3.11
CA LEU A 185 13.53 3.54 2.89
C LEU A 185 13.21 3.30 1.39
N PRO A 186 12.95 4.34 0.57
CA PRO A 186 12.58 4.17 -0.85
C PRO A 186 13.69 3.58 -1.73
N LEU A 187 14.91 3.47 -1.21
CA LEU A 187 16.06 2.88 -1.90
C LEU A 187 16.07 1.35 -1.78
N TYR A 188 15.45 0.80 -0.74
CA TYR A 188 15.41 -0.64 -0.48
C TYR A 188 14.05 -1.27 -0.78
N VAL A 189 12.98 -0.54 -0.53
CA VAL A 189 11.59 -0.96 -0.79
C VAL A 189 10.88 0.21 -1.45
N ASP A 190 9.99 -0.03 -2.42
CA ASP A 190 9.25 1.04 -3.11
C ASP A 190 8.16 1.70 -2.23
N ASN A 191 8.40 1.87 -0.92
CA ASN A 191 7.50 2.53 0.01
C ASN A 191 7.91 3.98 0.25
N GLY A 192 6.92 4.80 0.56
CA GLY A 192 7.08 6.22 0.79
C GLY A 192 7.51 6.53 2.21
N PRO A 193 8.45 7.48 2.42
CA PRO A 193 8.78 7.93 3.76
C PRO A 193 7.56 8.65 4.38
N ALA A 194 7.26 8.36 5.65
CA ALA A 194 6.22 9.09 6.38
C ALA A 194 6.67 10.49 6.82
N ASN A 195 7.98 10.71 6.91
CA ASN A 195 8.56 12.02 7.17
C ASN A 195 8.92 12.71 5.84
N GLU A 196 8.14 13.72 5.46
CA GLU A 196 8.28 14.44 4.18
C GLU A 196 9.64 15.14 4.05
N LYS A 197 10.27 15.50 5.17
CA LYS A 197 11.64 16.06 5.17
C LYS A 197 12.69 15.05 4.68
N ALA A 198 12.35 13.77 4.52
CA ALA A 198 13.21 12.79 3.88
C ALA A 198 13.59 13.19 2.44
N PHE A 199 12.67 13.83 1.71
CA PHE A 199 12.90 14.32 0.34
C PHE A 199 13.90 15.49 0.29
N GLU A 200 14.14 16.18 1.41
CA GLU A 200 15.05 17.32 1.50
C GLU A 200 16.50 16.91 1.81
N THR A 201 16.74 15.63 2.16
CA THR A 201 18.06 15.17 2.63
C THR A 201 19.11 15.03 1.51
N GLY A 202 18.69 15.02 0.26
CA GLY A 202 19.55 14.76 -0.90
C GLY A 202 19.95 13.30 -1.11
N LYS A 203 19.46 12.36 -0.27
CA LYS A 203 19.76 10.92 -0.41
C LYS A 203 18.90 10.20 -1.44
N ILE A 204 17.70 10.72 -1.73
CA ILE A 204 16.77 10.12 -2.69
C ILE A 204 17.13 10.64 -4.09
N PRO A 205 17.60 9.78 -5.02
CA PRO A 205 17.91 10.23 -6.37
C PRO A 205 16.66 10.75 -7.10
N PRO A 206 16.74 11.83 -7.89
CA PRO A 206 15.57 12.41 -8.58
C PRO A 206 14.79 11.40 -9.42
N GLU A 207 15.47 10.46 -10.07
CA GLU A 207 14.86 9.42 -10.88
C GLU A 207 14.05 8.40 -10.07
N ARG A 208 14.28 8.32 -8.74
CA ARG A 208 13.52 7.45 -7.84
C ARG A 208 12.24 8.09 -7.34
N ILE A 209 12.16 9.42 -7.31
CA ILE A 209 11.01 10.16 -6.75
C ILE A 209 9.69 9.73 -7.44
N LYS A 210 9.70 9.60 -8.77
CA LYS A 210 8.52 9.17 -9.55
C LYS A 210 7.98 7.77 -9.23
N ASP A 211 8.79 6.92 -8.60
CA ASP A 211 8.42 5.55 -8.24
C ASP A 211 7.99 5.44 -6.77
N ILE A 212 8.00 6.55 -6.02
CA ILE A 212 7.63 6.61 -4.61
C ILE A 212 6.19 7.06 -4.48
N ASN A 213 5.37 6.24 -3.82
CA ASN A 213 3.92 6.44 -3.70
C ASN A 213 3.50 7.66 -2.86
N SER A 214 4.41 8.23 -2.07
CA SER A 214 4.17 9.45 -1.28
C SER A 214 5.04 10.63 -1.71
N ALA A 215 5.64 10.58 -2.90
CA ALA A 215 6.35 11.73 -3.43
C ALA A 215 5.39 12.92 -3.59
N PRO A 216 5.80 14.15 -3.21
CA PRO A 216 5.09 15.36 -3.60
C PRO A 216 4.98 15.45 -5.14
N GLU A 217 3.89 16.05 -5.63
CA GLU A 217 3.70 16.33 -7.07
C GLU A 217 4.84 17.18 -7.66
#